data_AF-A0A9D8P885-F1
#
_entry.id   AF-A0A9D8P885-F1
#
_cell.length_a   1.000
_cell.length_b   1.000
_cell.length_c   1.000
_cell.angle_alpha   90.00
_cell.angle_beta   90.00
_cell.angle_gamma   90.00
#
_symmetry.space_group_name_H-M   'P 1'
#
loop_
_entity.id
_entity.type
_entity.pdbx_description
1 polymer ?
#
loop_
_entity_poly.entity_id
_entity_poly.type
_entity_poly.pdbx_seq_one_letter_code
_entity_poly.pdbx_strand_id
1 'polypeptide(L)'
;MTCDSHRRCGRGSHLSKPAVTVHHLKTVDSTSRHAAAMLRGDAAGATHQAPFMIWADEQTAGRGRLGHEWLSPRGNLYCTLVLPPPEAAPEQHGLLPLKAGVITARFIEREFGLRLTLKWPNDILFGGNKLGGILVETSLNGSKFGELLIGIGLNVNHAPDLSDGDYRAVALHTLLGHSVDLAELARKFSEAFVTLWAALPLDRVISAYNEYALTPDELFYRDLNGERHYARLGVLRDDGAQLLQDYQSPDQLIALSHADHGWRWTLQSAEARELVIVDIGNTATKFAYYQDARSESAHWIAPVPHDGGETSLRQALVQLAHRVEGQAVPLHVTSVRPERTKLLMQLASALGWPVVVVGKRPLRRRGDGYLLKDLGIDRLAAIEGWLASLSDNDRRHQDHYGIVVAAGTATTVDAVTVRGQHLGGLILPGLKLALRSLHEAASLLPDINLELELSADAPRQGLGHDTRSAMICAAIEMTAGAVNEVRRRLERQQRRSELSGGIVVTGGWGQQLATRLGGSYKPELILSGARALALGGWR
;
A
#
# COMPACT_ATOMS: atom_id res chain seq x y z
N MET A 1 -8.54 69.60 23.95
CA MET A 1 -9.39 68.40 24.11
C MET A 1 -8.94 67.40 23.06
N THR A 2 -8.31 66.34 23.53
CA THR A 2 -7.56 65.33 22.77
C THR A 2 -8.49 64.24 22.23
N CYS A 3 -8.31 63.84 20.97
CA CYS A 3 -8.83 62.59 20.43
C CYS A 3 -7.65 61.81 19.86
N ASP A 4 -7.26 60.76 20.57
CA ASP A 4 -6.22 59.82 20.15
C ASP A 4 -6.80 58.42 20.36
N SER A 5 -7.02 57.69 19.26
CA SER A 5 -7.60 56.35 19.28
C SER A 5 -6.65 55.37 18.58
N HIS A 6 -5.71 54.83 19.35
CA HIS A 6 -5.00 53.61 19.02
C HIS A 6 -5.54 52.46 19.88
N ARG A 7 -6.38 51.61 19.26
CA ARG A 7 -6.80 50.32 19.82
C ARG A 7 -5.59 49.38 19.83
N ARG A 8 -5.20 48.94 21.03
CA ARG A 8 -4.25 47.86 21.25
C ARG A 8 -4.79 46.57 20.65
N CYS A 9 -4.10 46.05 19.64
CA CYS A 9 -4.30 44.69 19.14
C CYS A 9 -3.74 43.71 20.18
N GLY A 10 -4.59 42.79 20.65
CA GLY A 10 -4.23 41.76 21.62
C GLY A 10 -3.11 40.86 21.09
N ARG A 11 -2.11 40.61 21.94
CA ARG A 11 -1.05 39.65 21.68
C ARG A 11 -1.68 38.25 21.57
N GLY A 12 -1.52 37.62 20.41
CA GLY A 12 -1.80 36.20 20.24
C GLY A 12 -0.96 35.40 21.22
N SER A 13 -1.60 34.54 22.00
CA SER A 13 -0.94 33.57 22.85
C SER A 13 -0.13 32.61 21.98
N HIS A 14 1.19 32.73 22.00
CA HIS A 14 2.08 31.64 21.60
C HIS A 14 1.80 30.45 22.52
N LEU A 15 1.01 29.49 22.06
CA LEU A 15 0.95 28.16 22.67
C LEU A 15 2.35 27.55 22.51
N SER A 16 3.13 27.59 23.60
CA SER A 16 4.43 26.92 23.69
C SER A 16 4.25 25.45 23.35
N LYS A 17 5.05 24.93 22.41
CA LYS A 17 5.10 23.48 22.13
C LYS A 17 5.32 22.75 23.45
N PRO A 18 4.58 21.67 23.76
CA PRO A 18 4.84 20.89 24.97
C PRO A 18 6.27 20.36 24.90
N ALA A 19 7.11 20.74 25.88
CA ALA A 19 8.46 20.22 26.00
C ALA A 19 8.39 18.78 26.49
N VAL A 20 8.90 17.84 25.69
CA VAL A 20 8.97 16.42 26.05
C VAL A 20 10.40 16.12 26.47
N THR A 21 10.59 15.71 27.72
CA THR A 21 11.91 15.27 28.19
C THR A 21 12.27 13.93 27.55
N VAL A 22 13.48 13.81 27.01
CA VAL A 22 13.99 12.59 26.38
C VAL A 22 15.18 12.05 27.16
N HIS A 23 15.07 10.83 27.66
CA HIS A 23 16.12 10.12 28.37
C HIS A 23 16.77 9.10 27.43
N HIS A 24 18.10 9.13 27.33
CA HIS A 24 18.89 8.18 26.54
C HIS A 24 19.60 7.19 27.47
N LEU A 25 19.55 5.91 27.11
CA LEU A 25 20.25 4.83 27.81
C LEU A 25 21.13 4.05 26.81
N LYS A 26 22.35 3.69 27.19
CA LYS A 26 23.19 2.86 26.32
C LYS A 26 22.66 1.42 26.22
N THR A 27 22.36 0.81 27.36
CA THR A 27 21.84 -0.56 27.43
C THR A 27 20.86 -0.64 28.58
N VAL A 28 19.73 -1.31 28.36
CA VAL A 28 18.68 -1.51 29.38
C VAL A 28 18.09 -2.91 29.23
N ASP A 29 17.41 -3.42 30.25
CA ASP A 29 16.67 -4.67 30.14
C ASP A 29 15.45 -4.51 29.23
N SER A 30 14.61 -3.51 29.49
CA SER A 30 13.54 -3.04 28.60
C SER A 30 13.19 -1.59 28.89
N THR A 31 12.98 -0.78 27.85
CA THR A 31 12.59 0.62 28.00
C THR A 31 11.25 0.77 28.73
N SER A 32 10.29 -0.16 28.56
CA SER A 32 9.00 -0.07 29.26
C SER A 32 9.11 -0.40 30.75
N ARG A 33 9.94 -1.39 31.12
CA ARG A 33 10.23 -1.67 32.54
C ARG A 33 10.94 -0.52 33.22
N HIS A 34 11.92 0.07 32.56
CA HIS A 34 12.65 1.22 33.08
C HIS A 34 11.73 2.44 33.24
N ALA A 35 10.87 2.71 32.27
CA ALA A 35 9.86 3.76 32.36
C ALA A 35 8.91 3.55 33.55
N ALA A 36 8.44 2.32 33.77
CA ALA A 36 7.60 2.00 34.93
C ALA A 36 8.35 2.19 36.27
N ALA A 37 9.65 1.89 36.33
CA ALA A 37 10.48 2.15 37.51
C ALA A 37 10.66 3.65 37.78
N MET A 38 10.84 4.47 36.72
CA MET A 38 10.93 5.93 36.85
C MET A 38 9.62 6.55 37.36
N LEU A 39 8.47 6.00 36.99
CA LEU A 39 7.16 6.43 37.50
C LEU A 39 6.97 6.08 38.99
N ARG A 40 7.45 4.91 39.43
CA ARG A 40 7.37 4.51 40.86
C ARG A 40 8.37 5.24 41.76
N GLY A 41 9.37 5.91 41.18
CA GLY A 41 10.48 6.50 41.93
C GLY A 41 11.53 5.47 42.37
N ASP A 42 11.51 4.27 41.78
CA ASP A 42 12.49 3.20 42.06
C ASP A 42 13.82 3.42 41.32
N ALA A 43 13.82 4.27 40.29
CA ALA A 43 15.02 4.67 39.56
C ALA A 43 15.74 5.81 40.31
N ALA A 44 17.07 5.83 40.31
CA ALA A 44 17.87 6.87 40.96
C ALA A 44 17.56 8.27 40.37
N GLY A 45 16.65 9.00 41.01
CA GLY A 45 16.17 10.32 40.57
C GLY A 45 14.72 10.59 40.98
N ALA A 46 14.32 11.85 41.03
CA ALA A 46 12.96 12.27 41.39
C ALA A 46 11.88 11.58 40.53
N THR A 47 10.65 11.44 41.06
CA THR A 47 9.48 10.94 40.33
C THR A 47 9.30 11.75 39.04
N HIS A 48 9.37 11.07 37.89
CA HIS A 48 9.19 11.72 36.60
C HIS A 48 7.70 11.85 36.29
N GLN A 49 7.26 13.04 35.88
CA GLN A 49 5.87 13.26 35.45
C GLN A 49 5.76 13.17 33.93
N ALA A 50 4.71 12.51 33.45
CA ALA A 50 4.38 12.47 32.03
C ALA A 50 4.06 13.89 31.49
N PRO A 51 4.34 14.20 30.20
CA PRO A 51 4.89 13.31 29.19
C PRO A 51 6.43 13.30 29.15
N PHE A 52 7.02 12.12 29.01
CA PHE A 52 8.45 11.96 28.70
C PHE A 52 8.70 10.75 27.80
N MET A 53 9.88 10.68 27.20
CA MET A 53 10.33 9.54 26.41
C MET A 53 11.61 8.96 26.99
N ILE A 54 11.75 7.64 26.95
CA ILE A 54 13.03 6.97 27.11
C ILE A 54 13.35 6.28 25.80
N TRP A 55 14.61 6.30 25.37
CA TRP A 55 15.09 5.42 24.32
C TRP A 55 16.45 4.81 24.66
N ALA A 56 16.74 3.66 24.08
CA ALA A 56 17.98 2.94 24.34
C ALA A 56 18.68 2.50 23.05
N ASP A 57 20.02 2.42 23.07
CA ASP A 57 20.78 1.86 21.94
C ASP A 57 20.56 0.34 21.82
N GLU A 58 20.29 -0.35 22.93
CA GLU A 58 20.18 -1.81 23.01
C GLU A 58 19.26 -2.23 24.17
N GLN A 59 18.48 -3.31 23.97
CA GLN A 59 17.76 -3.99 25.07
C GLN A 59 18.22 -5.43 25.22
N THR A 60 18.47 -5.88 26.46
CA THR A 60 18.88 -7.27 26.74
C THR A 60 17.71 -8.23 26.94
N ALA A 61 16.50 -7.70 27.15
CA ALA A 61 15.27 -8.47 27.35
C ALA A 61 14.06 -7.64 26.87
N GLY A 62 14.12 -7.25 25.58
CA GLY A 62 13.08 -6.50 24.89
C GLY A 62 11.77 -7.30 24.83
N ARG A 63 10.64 -6.61 24.97
CA ARG A 63 9.32 -7.24 25.12
C ARG A 63 8.40 -6.95 23.95
N GLY A 64 7.74 -7.99 23.48
CA GLY A 64 6.57 -7.96 22.60
C GLY A 64 5.29 -8.37 23.33
N ARG A 65 4.21 -8.52 22.57
CA ARG A 65 2.92 -9.01 23.09
C ARG A 65 2.99 -10.49 23.48
N LEU A 66 2.11 -10.90 24.39
CA LEU A 66 1.95 -12.31 24.81
C LEU A 66 3.25 -12.97 25.27
N GLY A 67 4.20 -12.19 25.82
CA GLY A 67 5.48 -12.69 26.29
C GLY A 67 6.52 -12.97 25.19
N HIS A 68 6.24 -12.64 23.93
CA HIS A 68 7.23 -12.75 22.86
C HIS A 68 8.42 -11.81 23.10
N GLU A 69 9.62 -12.27 22.76
CA GLU A 69 10.83 -11.46 22.81
C GLU A 69 10.91 -10.50 21.62
N TRP A 70 11.42 -9.28 21.87
CA TRP A 70 11.76 -8.32 20.82
C TRP A 70 13.28 -8.18 20.70
N LEU A 71 13.85 -8.73 19.63
CA LEU A 71 15.28 -8.65 19.33
C LEU A 71 15.70 -7.17 19.20
N SER A 72 16.64 -6.75 20.05
CA SER A 72 16.97 -5.33 20.22
C SER A 72 18.46 -4.99 20.02
N PRO A 73 19.10 -5.36 18.88
CA PRO A 73 20.50 -5.02 18.62
C PRO A 73 20.72 -3.51 18.39
N ARG A 74 21.97 -3.06 18.56
CA ARG A 74 22.35 -1.67 18.30
C ARG A 74 22.06 -1.22 16.87
N GLY A 75 21.80 0.08 16.73
CA GLY A 75 21.53 0.73 15.43
C GLY A 75 20.04 1.00 15.16
N ASN A 76 19.17 0.71 16.12
CA ASN A 76 17.72 0.82 16.00
C ASN A 76 17.13 1.73 17.07
N LEU A 77 15.87 2.14 16.90
CA LEU A 77 15.17 2.97 17.88
C LEU A 77 14.27 2.09 18.75
N TYR A 78 14.67 1.89 20.00
CA TYR A 78 13.84 1.28 21.03
C TYR A 78 13.42 2.37 22.00
N CYS A 79 12.14 2.74 22.01
CA CYS A 79 11.67 3.82 22.86
C CYS A 79 10.38 3.47 23.59
N THR A 80 10.15 4.14 24.71
CA THR A 80 8.88 4.13 25.43
C THR A 80 8.46 5.56 25.69
N LEU A 81 7.29 5.94 25.15
CA LEU A 81 6.61 7.18 25.48
C LEU A 81 5.75 6.94 26.71
N VAL A 82 5.92 7.79 27.73
CA VAL A 82 5.09 7.81 28.92
C VAL A 82 4.14 8.98 28.81
N LEU A 83 2.84 8.70 28.78
CA LEU A 83 1.79 9.70 28.64
C LEU A 83 0.85 9.68 29.85
N PRO A 84 0.10 10.78 30.10
CA PRO A 84 -0.92 10.80 31.13
C PRO A 84 -1.91 9.64 30.98
N PRO A 85 -2.61 9.24 32.07
CA PRO A 85 -3.59 8.16 32.03
C PRO A 85 -4.59 8.33 30.88
N PRO A 86 -5.03 7.23 30.25
CA PRO A 86 -5.93 7.31 29.12
C PRO A 86 -7.27 7.93 29.55
N GLU A 87 -7.76 8.90 28.79
CA GLU A 87 -9.15 9.35 28.90
C GLU A 87 -10.15 8.30 28.36
N ALA A 88 -9.65 7.29 27.64
CA ALA A 88 -10.43 6.20 27.08
C ALA A 88 -11.07 5.33 28.17
N ALA A 89 -12.35 5.00 27.99
CA ALA A 89 -12.99 3.95 28.79
C ALA A 89 -12.23 2.61 28.61
N PRO A 90 -12.22 1.71 29.62
CA PRO A 90 -11.49 0.44 29.54
C PRO A 90 -11.79 -0.38 28.29
N GLU A 91 -13.03 -0.35 27.82
CA GLU A 91 -13.48 -1.07 26.62
C GLU A 91 -12.85 -0.50 25.34
N GLN A 92 -12.41 0.76 25.35
CA GLN A 92 -11.81 1.45 24.21
C GLN A 92 -10.28 1.39 24.21
N HIS A 93 -9.65 0.71 25.18
CA HIS A 93 -8.19 0.61 25.27
C HIS A 93 -7.57 -0.10 24.05
N GLY A 94 -8.35 -0.94 23.36
CA GLY A 94 -7.95 -1.55 22.08
C GLY A 94 -7.63 -0.55 20.97
N LEU A 95 -8.10 0.70 21.08
CA LEU A 95 -7.79 1.78 20.15
C LEU A 95 -6.39 2.40 20.37
N LEU A 96 -5.80 2.26 21.56
CA LEU A 96 -4.54 2.93 21.91
C LEU A 96 -3.34 2.45 21.07
N PRO A 97 -3.14 1.13 20.84
CA PRO A 97 -2.12 0.64 19.91
C PRO A 97 -2.34 1.13 18.47
N LEU A 98 -3.60 1.17 18.01
CA LEU A 98 -3.95 1.65 16.67
C LEU A 98 -3.59 3.13 16.52
N LYS A 99 -3.90 3.94 17.54
CA LYS A 99 -3.55 5.36 17.62
C LYS A 99 -2.04 5.57 17.56
N ALA A 100 -1.27 4.81 18.34
CA ALA A 100 0.19 4.86 18.31
C ALA A 100 0.76 4.47 16.93
N GLY A 101 0.17 3.47 16.28
CA GLY A 101 0.51 3.07 14.91
C GLY A 101 0.31 4.19 13.90
N VAL A 102 -0.87 4.82 13.91
CA VAL A 102 -1.20 5.95 13.02
C VAL A 102 -0.22 7.11 13.21
N ILE A 103 0.10 7.45 14.45
CA ILE A 103 1.01 8.55 14.75
C ILE A 103 2.42 8.25 14.24
N THR A 104 2.90 7.02 14.44
CA THR A 104 4.20 6.58 13.95
C THR A 104 4.25 6.60 12.43
N ALA A 105 3.22 6.09 11.76
CA ALA A 105 3.11 6.11 10.31
C ALA A 105 3.09 7.55 9.75
N ARG A 106 2.32 8.46 10.35
CA ARG A 106 2.27 9.88 9.97
C ARG A 106 3.61 10.57 10.15
N PHE A 107 4.33 10.27 11.22
CA PHE A 107 5.66 10.84 11.46
C PHE A 107 6.66 10.38 10.39
N ILE A 108 6.75 9.07 10.14
CA ILE A 108 7.69 8.52 9.15
C ILE A 108 7.35 8.99 7.74
N GLU A 109 6.06 9.07 7.38
CA GLU A 109 5.63 9.60 6.09
C GLU A 109 6.01 11.08 5.93
N ARG A 110 5.89 11.89 6.98
CA ARG A 110 6.27 13.31 6.96
C ARG A 110 7.78 13.51 6.91
N GLU A 111 8.54 12.78 7.71
CA GLU A 111 9.99 12.97 7.85
C GLU A 111 10.75 12.39 6.66
N PHE A 112 10.29 11.26 6.12
CA PHE A 112 11.03 10.47 5.14
C PHE A 112 10.31 10.26 3.81
N GLY A 113 9.04 10.66 3.69
CA GLY A 113 8.22 10.36 2.51
C GLY A 113 7.86 8.88 2.35
N LEU A 114 8.10 8.07 3.39
CA LEU A 114 7.85 6.63 3.39
C LEU A 114 6.44 6.35 3.92
N ARG A 115 5.58 5.81 3.07
CA ARG A 115 4.22 5.41 3.47
C ARG A 115 4.26 4.02 4.09
N LEU A 116 4.02 3.96 5.40
CA LEU A 116 3.95 2.70 6.14
C LEU A 116 2.58 2.05 6.01
N THR A 117 2.55 0.75 6.32
CA THR A 117 1.32 -0.04 6.41
C THR A 117 1.21 -0.63 7.82
N LEU A 118 0.04 -0.55 8.45
CA LEU A 118 -0.18 -1.03 9.82
C LEU A 118 -0.91 -2.37 9.79
N LYS A 119 -0.27 -3.43 10.30
CA LYS A 119 -0.93 -4.72 10.54
C LYS A 119 -1.51 -4.71 11.95
N TRP A 120 -2.81 -4.97 12.04
CA TRP A 120 -3.49 -5.02 13.33
C TRP A 120 -2.86 -6.14 14.20
N PRO A 121 -2.75 -5.95 15.52
CA PRO A 121 -3.10 -4.73 16.25
C PRO A 121 -1.94 -3.74 16.39
N ASN A 122 -0.70 -4.12 16.05
CA ASN A 122 0.46 -3.41 16.59
C ASN A 122 1.74 -3.49 15.74
N ASP A 123 1.67 -4.05 14.53
CA ASP A 123 2.83 -4.23 13.68
C ASP A 123 2.92 -3.10 12.64
N ILE A 124 4.12 -2.56 12.47
CA ILE A 124 4.44 -1.51 11.51
C ILE A 124 5.22 -2.15 10.36
N LEU A 125 4.68 -2.06 9.15
CA LEU A 125 5.23 -2.69 7.96
C LEU A 125 5.64 -1.66 6.90
N PHE A 126 6.60 -2.05 6.07
CA PHE A 126 6.91 -1.39 4.81
C PHE A 126 7.09 -2.43 3.71
N GLY A 127 6.32 -2.33 2.63
CA GLY A 127 6.37 -3.30 1.53
C GLY A 127 6.04 -4.74 1.96
N GLY A 128 5.26 -4.92 3.03
CA GLY A 128 4.95 -6.23 3.63
C GLY A 128 6.03 -6.80 4.56
N ASN A 129 7.15 -6.10 4.77
CA ASN A 129 8.20 -6.50 5.71
C ASN A 129 8.07 -5.72 7.04
N LYS A 130 8.44 -6.32 8.17
CA LYS A 130 8.42 -5.65 9.48
C LYS A 130 9.43 -4.52 9.54
N LEU A 131 8.94 -3.31 9.71
CA LEU A 131 9.75 -2.16 10.06
C LEU A 131 9.77 -1.95 11.59
N GLY A 132 8.71 -2.32 12.29
CA GLY A 132 8.63 -2.11 13.73
C GLY A 132 7.42 -2.73 14.40
N GLY A 133 7.33 -2.51 15.70
CA GLY A 133 6.26 -3.04 16.54
C GLY A 133 5.93 -2.09 17.68
N ILE A 134 4.69 -2.16 18.13
CA ILE A 134 4.14 -1.33 19.19
C ILE A 134 3.69 -2.24 20.34
N LEU A 135 3.94 -1.78 21.56
CA LEU A 135 3.42 -2.39 22.77
C LEU A 135 2.85 -1.29 23.64
N VAL A 136 1.56 -1.35 23.96
CA VAL A 136 0.91 -0.40 24.88
C VAL A 136 0.62 -1.14 26.18
N GLU A 137 1.18 -0.63 27.25
CA GLU A 137 0.96 -1.09 28.63
C GLU A 137 0.42 0.09 29.46
N THR A 138 -0.23 -0.19 30.58
CA THR A 138 -0.62 0.81 31.58
C THR A 138 0.16 0.57 32.85
N SER A 139 0.59 1.62 33.54
CA SER A 139 0.98 1.48 34.94
C SER A 139 -0.29 1.23 35.76
N LEU A 140 -0.19 0.41 36.82
CA LEU A 140 -1.27 0.27 37.79
C LEU A 140 -0.96 1.20 38.97
N ASN A 141 -1.90 2.08 39.33
CA ASN A 141 -1.82 2.89 40.53
C ASN A 141 -2.95 2.48 41.48
N GLY A 142 -2.70 1.44 42.29
CA GLY A 142 -3.73 0.77 43.08
C GLY A 142 -4.76 0.08 42.19
N SER A 143 -6.04 0.48 42.31
CA SER A 143 -7.15 -0.05 41.50
C SER A 143 -7.49 0.80 40.26
N LYS A 144 -6.72 1.87 39.99
CA LYS A 144 -6.93 2.74 38.82
C LYS A 144 -5.85 2.53 37.76
N PHE A 145 -6.25 2.64 36.50
CA PHE A 145 -5.31 2.74 35.38
C PHE A 145 -4.46 4.01 35.55
N GLY A 146 -3.15 3.85 35.58
CA GLY A 146 -2.18 4.92 35.64
C GLY A 146 -1.74 5.37 34.25
N GLU A 147 -0.53 5.90 34.17
CA GLU A 147 0.11 6.38 32.94
C GLU A 147 0.16 5.31 31.84
N LEU A 148 0.10 5.76 30.59
CA LEU A 148 0.30 4.91 29.43
C LEU A 148 1.80 4.76 29.15
N LEU A 149 2.25 3.53 28.96
CA LEU A 149 3.59 3.19 28.50
C LEU A 149 3.49 2.65 27.09
N ILE A 150 3.86 3.47 26.11
CA ILE A 150 3.79 3.13 24.68
C ILE A 150 5.21 2.80 24.20
N GLY A 151 5.55 1.52 24.23
CA GLY A 151 6.78 0.98 23.65
C GLY A 151 6.70 0.94 22.12
N ILE A 152 7.71 1.48 21.45
CA ILE A 152 7.86 1.47 20.00
C ILE A 152 9.27 1.04 19.66
N GLY A 153 9.39 -0.09 18.96
CA GLY A 153 10.63 -0.57 18.37
C GLY A 153 10.61 -0.35 16.87
N LEU A 154 11.57 0.42 16.33
CA LEU A 154 11.75 0.63 14.89
C LEU A 154 13.12 0.13 14.46
N ASN A 155 13.14 -0.64 13.38
CA ASN A 155 14.33 -1.03 12.64
C ASN A 155 14.81 0.18 11.82
N VAL A 156 15.95 0.76 12.19
CA VAL A 156 16.47 2.00 11.62
C VAL A 156 17.70 1.70 10.77
N ASN A 157 18.83 1.36 11.39
CA ASN A 157 20.09 1.05 10.69
C ASN A 157 20.40 -0.44 10.66
N HIS A 158 19.56 -1.28 11.26
CA HIS A 158 19.72 -2.73 11.25
C HIS A 158 18.35 -3.42 11.19
N ALA A 159 18.24 -4.50 10.42
CA ALA A 159 17.05 -5.34 10.38
C ALA A 159 17.43 -6.72 10.92
N PRO A 160 16.79 -7.22 12.01
CA PRO A 160 17.06 -8.56 12.50
C PRO A 160 16.60 -9.61 11.49
N ASP A 161 17.25 -10.78 11.48
CA ASP A 161 16.72 -11.90 10.70
C ASP A 161 15.43 -12.41 11.35
N LEU A 162 14.35 -12.42 10.57
CA LEU A 162 13.03 -12.91 10.96
C LEU A 162 12.59 -14.04 10.03
N SER A 163 13.53 -14.82 9.49
CA SER A 163 13.27 -15.93 8.56
C SER A 163 12.17 -16.88 9.01
N ASP A 164 12.03 -17.06 10.33
CA ASP A 164 11.08 -18.02 10.94
C ASP A 164 9.73 -17.37 11.33
N GLY A 165 9.54 -16.09 11.01
CA GLY A 165 8.34 -15.30 11.37
C GLY A 165 7.34 -15.07 10.22
N ASP A 166 6.23 -14.39 10.54
CA ASP A 166 5.14 -14.07 9.60
C ASP A 166 5.58 -13.22 8.40
N TYR A 167 6.67 -12.47 8.52
CA TYR A 167 7.24 -11.57 7.52
C TYR A 167 8.75 -11.39 7.76
N ARG A 168 9.50 -10.98 6.72
CA ARG A 168 10.91 -10.57 6.89
C ARG A 168 10.99 -9.21 7.57
N ALA A 169 12.14 -8.86 8.13
CA ALA A 169 12.40 -7.50 8.60
C ALA A 169 12.92 -6.59 7.46
N VAL A 170 12.68 -5.29 7.61
CA VAL A 170 13.31 -4.22 6.82
C VAL A 170 13.68 -3.09 7.77
N ALA A 171 14.65 -2.26 7.39
CA ALA A 171 15.12 -1.12 8.18
C ALA A 171 15.15 0.16 7.35
N LEU A 172 14.95 1.31 7.99
CA LEU A 172 14.89 2.62 7.32
C LEU A 172 16.12 2.90 6.42
N HIS A 173 17.33 2.54 6.86
CA HIS A 173 18.55 2.80 6.10
C HIS A 173 18.56 2.15 4.71
N THR A 174 17.95 0.97 4.56
CA THR A 174 17.83 0.26 3.29
C THR A 174 16.86 0.99 2.37
N LEU A 175 15.79 1.55 2.93
CA LEU A 175 14.77 2.28 2.19
C LEU A 175 15.24 3.67 1.75
N LEU A 176 16.08 4.30 2.57
CA LEU A 176 16.61 5.64 2.34
C LEU A 176 17.92 5.64 1.55
N GLY A 177 18.65 4.51 1.53
CA GLY A 177 19.97 4.39 0.91
C GLY A 177 21.10 5.04 1.72
N HIS A 178 20.83 5.46 2.96
CA HIS A 178 21.81 6.06 3.87
C HIS A 178 21.44 5.78 5.34
N SER A 179 22.40 5.86 6.25
CA SER A 179 22.16 5.73 7.69
C SER A 179 21.35 6.91 8.25
N VAL A 180 20.60 6.67 9.32
CA VAL A 180 19.81 7.68 10.04
C VAL A 180 20.40 7.89 11.43
N ASP A 181 20.55 9.16 11.83
CA ASP A 181 20.96 9.55 13.18
C ASP A 181 19.84 9.23 14.19
N LEU A 182 20.11 8.31 15.12
CA LEU A 182 19.14 7.85 16.11
C LEU A 182 18.76 8.92 17.12
N ALA A 183 19.70 9.78 17.54
CA ALA A 183 19.44 10.81 18.53
C ALA A 183 18.56 11.92 17.93
N GLU A 184 18.85 12.31 16.69
CA GLU A 184 18.00 13.25 15.96
C GLU A 184 16.61 12.66 15.70
N LEU A 185 16.53 11.40 15.25
CA LEU A 185 15.28 10.68 15.04
C LEU A 185 14.44 10.63 16.32
N ALA A 186 15.03 10.21 17.44
CA ALA A 186 14.37 10.11 18.74
C ALA A 186 13.80 11.47 19.18
N ARG A 187 14.59 12.54 19.08
CA ARG A 187 14.16 13.90 19.45
C ARG A 187 12.99 14.40 18.58
N LYS A 188 13.10 14.26 17.25
CA LYS A 188 12.01 14.67 16.34
C LYS A 188 10.76 13.83 16.58
N PHE A 189 10.94 12.53 16.80
CA PHE A 189 9.86 11.59 17.05
C PHE A 189 9.11 11.92 18.33
N SER A 190 9.80 12.18 19.45
CA SER A 190 9.15 12.49 20.73
C SER A 190 8.29 13.76 20.67
N GLU A 191 8.81 14.83 20.06
CA GLU A 191 8.09 16.10 19.89
C GLU A 191 6.84 15.92 19.01
N ALA A 192 7.00 15.22 17.89
CA ALA A 192 5.92 14.95 16.96
C ALA A 192 4.86 14.02 17.58
N PHE A 193 5.29 12.97 18.30
CA PHE A 193 4.40 11.96 18.85
C PHE A 193 3.44 12.57 19.87
N VAL A 194 3.94 13.33 20.85
CA VAL A 194 3.10 13.99 21.87
C VAL A 194 2.13 14.98 21.24
N THR A 195 2.60 15.77 20.27
CA THR A 195 1.76 16.72 19.54
C THR A 195 0.63 16.01 18.78
N LEU A 196 0.95 14.95 18.04
CA LEU A 196 -0.02 14.18 17.26
C LEU A 196 -0.95 13.36 18.14
N TRP A 197 -0.48 12.89 19.30
CA TRP A 197 -1.27 12.17 20.28
C TRP A 197 -2.39 13.04 20.85
N ALA A 198 -2.07 14.29 21.22
CA ALA A 198 -3.08 15.25 21.68
C ALA A 198 -4.04 15.66 20.55
N ALA A 199 -3.56 15.74 19.30
CA ALA A 199 -4.35 16.20 18.17
C ALA A 199 -5.28 15.14 17.55
N LEU A 200 -5.06 13.85 17.80
CA LEU A 200 -5.87 12.76 17.25
C LEU A 200 -6.87 12.25 18.31
N PRO A 201 -8.16 12.68 18.27
CA PRO A 201 -9.17 12.19 19.21
C PRO A 201 -9.52 10.72 18.93
N LEU A 202 -9.99 10.00 19.95
CA LEU A 202 -10.24 8.55 19.90
C LEU A 202 -11.29 8.16 18.85
N ASP A 203 -12.37 8.93 18.72
CA ASP A 203 -13.44 8.74 17.75
C ASP A 203 -12.97 8.82 16.27
N ARG A 204 -11.80 9.43 16.04
CA ARG A 204 -11.15 9.51 14.71
C ARG A 204 -10.07 8.45 14.49
N VAL A 205 -9.72 7.66 15.50
CA VAL A 205 -8.62 6.68 15.40
C VAL A 205 -8.91 5.62 14.35
N ILE A 206 -10.10 5.02 14.32
CA ILE A 206 -10.44 3.98 13.33
C ILE A 206 -10.35 4.53 11.91
N SER A 207 -10.94 5.71 11.68
CA SER A 207 -10.87 6.36 10.37
C SER A 207 -9.43 6.65 9.94
N ALA A 208 -8.60 7.15 10.86
CA ALA A 208 -7.19 7.42 10.59
C ALA A 208 -6.37 6.14 10.42
N TYR A 209 -6.67 5.10 11.18
CA TYR A 209 -6.04 3.78 11.08
C TYR A 209 -6.32 3.15 9.73
N ASN A 210 -7.58 3.19 9.26
CA ASN A 210 -7.95 2.68 7.94
C ASN A 210 -7.22 3.36 6.77
N GLU A 211 -6.60 4.54 6.98
CA GLU A 211 -5.75 5.18 5.95
C GLU A 211 -4.39 4.47 5.78
N TYR A 212 -3.91 3.81 6.82
CA TYR A 212 -2.63 3.08 6.88
C TYR A 212 -2.80 1.58 7.06
N ALA A 213 -4.01 1.12 7.38
CA ALA A 213 -4.30 -0.27 7.65
C ALA A 213 -3.83 -1.11 6.47
N LEU A 214 -3.13 -2.18 6.79
CA LEU A 214 -3.02 -3.30 5.89
C LEU A 214 -4.47 -3.70 5.59
N THR A 215 -4.88 -3.53 4.33
CA THR A 215 -6.13 -4.07 3.81
C THR A 215 -5.76 -5.31 2.98
N PRO A 216 -5.48 -6.44 3.62
CA PRO A 216 -5.56 -7.70 2.92
C PRO A 216 -7.03 -8.05 2.80
N ASP A 217 -7.47 -8.14 1.57
CA ASP A 217 -8.76 -8.73 1.26
C ASP A 217 -8.79 -10.23 1.66
N GLU A 218 -7.62 -10.83 1.99
CA GLU A 218 -7.49 -12.17 2.58
C GLU A 218 -6.39 -12.32 3.65
N LEU A 219 -6.76 -12.98 4.75
CA LEU A 219 -5.87 -13.51 5.77
C LEU A 219 -6.09 -15.00 5.90
N PHE A 220 -5.11 -15.70 6.45
CA PHE A 220 -5.40 -16.97 7.08
C PHE A 220 -5.06 -16.89 8.56
N TYR A 221 -5.87 -17.55 9.37
CA TYR A 221 -5.62 -17.75 10.79
C TYR A 221 -5.44 -19.24 11.05
N ARG A 222 -4.69 -19.57 12.11
CA ARG A 222 -4.70 -20.91 12.67
C ARG A 222 -5.62 -20.95 13.87
N ASP A 223 -6.50 -21.94 13.91
CA ASP A 223 -7.33 -22.18 15.09
C ASP A 223 -6.54 -22.77 16.26
N LEU A 224 -7.23 -22.94 17.39
CA LEU A 224 -6.63 -23.51 18.61
C LEU A 224 -6.13 -24.95 18.39
N ASN A 225 -6.61 -25.64 17.36
CA ASN A 225 -6.15 -26.97 16.95
C ASN A 225 -4.99 -26.91 15.93
N GLY A 226 -4.60 -25.70 15.50
CA GLY A 226 -3.56 -25.46 14.51
C GLY A 226 -4.03 -25.56 13.05
N GLU A 227 -5.33 -25.82 12.81
CA GLU A 227 -5.93 -25.91 11.48
C GLU A 227 -5.97 -24.52 10.84
N ARG A 228 -5.66 -24.47 9.54
CA ARG A 228 -5.54 -23.23 8.79
C ARG A 228 -6.87 -22.90 8.13
N HIS A 229 -7.41 -21.74 8.49
CA HIS A 229 -8.66 -21.19 7.95
C HIS A 229 -8.37 -19.92 7.16
N TYR A 230 -9.14 -19.67 6.10
CA TYR A 230 -9.05 -18.45 5.33
C TYR A 230 -10.18 -17.51 5.73
N ALA A 231 -9.87 -16.23 5.90
CA ALA A 231 -10.84 -15.22 6.27
C ALA A 231 -10.59 -13.89 5.57
N ARG A 232 -11.67 -13.15 5.37
CA ARG A 232 -11.62 -11.75 4.95
C ARG A 232 -11.48 -10.84 6.15
N LEU A 233 -10.63 -9.82 6.04
CA LEU A 233 -10.56 -8.75 7.03
C LEU A 233 -11.82 -7.87 6.94
N GLY A 234 -12.58 -7.82 8.02
CA GLY A 234 -13.77 -6.97 8.17
C GLY A 234 -13.44 -5.57 8.69
N VAL A 235 -14.46 -4.86 9.17
CA VAL A 235 -14.29 -3.54 9.78
C VAL A 235 -13.73 -3.65 11.21
N LEU A 236 -13.04 -2.60 11.66
CA LEU A 236 -12.75 -2.42 13.09
C LEU A 236 -14.04 -2.01 13.81
N ARG A 237 -14.30 -2.62 14.95
CA ARG A 237 -15.33 -2.20 15.91
C ARG A 237 -14.85 -0.98 16.70
N ASP A 238 -15.79 -0.29 17.34
CA ASP A 238 -15.53 0.94 18.11
C ASP A 238 -14.62 0.73 19.34
N ASP A 239 -14.44 -0.51 19.78
CA ASP A 239 -13.48 -0.92 20.82
C ASP A 239 -12.06 -1.18 20.28
N GLY A 240 -11.86 -1.12 18.97
CA GLY A 240 -10.61 -1.45 18.29
C GLY A 240 -10.45 -2.92 17.95
N ALA A 241 -11.46 -3.76 18.20
CA ALA A 241 -11.45 -5.16 17.80
C ALA A 241 -11.57 -5.29 16.27
N GLN A 242 -10.77 -6.18 15.69
CA GLN A 242 -10.76 -6.44 14.26
C GLN A 242 -11.73 -7.58 13.95
N LEU A 243 -12.73 -7.32 13.10
CA LEU A 243 -13.61 -8.38 12.62
C LEU A 243 -12.94 -9.19 11.51
N LEU A 244 -13.17 -10.49 11.51
CA LEU A 244 -12.84 -11.43 10.45
C LEU A 244 -14.11 -12.16 10.00
N GLN A 245 -14.23 -12.43 8.71
CA GLN A 245 -15.28 -13.26 8.13
C GLN A 245 -14.65 -14.50 7.51
N ASP A 246 -14.94 -15.67 8.05
CA ASP A 246 -14.42 -16.94 7.54
C ASP A 246 -15.04 -17.28 6.17
N TYR A 247 -14.25 -17.75 5.20
CA TYR A 247 -14.79 -18.12 3.89
C TYR A 247 -15.63 -19.40 3.91
N GLN A 248 -15.37 -20.32 4.83
CA GLN A 248 -16.15 -21.55 5.01
C GLN A 248 -17.43 -21.29 5.81
N SER A 249 -17.44 -20.25 6.64
CA SER A 249 -18.59 -19.83 7.46
C SER A 249 -18.88 -18.34 7.30
N PRO A 250 -19.36 -17.90 6.11
CA PRO A 250 -19.51 -16.48 5.79
C PRO A 250 -20.52 -15.75 6.69
N ASP A 251 -21.44 -16.48 7.33
CA ASP A 251 -22.41 -15.91 8.28
C ASP A 251 -21.82 -15.67 9.68
N GLN A 252 -20.61 -16.16 9.96
CA GLN A 252 -19.93 -15.97 11.24
C GLN A 252 -18.89 -14.86 11.17
N LEU A 253 -19.01 -13.89 12.07
CA LEU A 253 -18.00 -12.86 12.30
C LEU A 253 -17.19 -13.20 13.55
N ILE A 254 -15.88 -13.31 13.38
CA ILE A 254 -14.92 -13.53 14.47
C ILE A 254 -14.35 -12.17 14.88
N ALA A 255 -14.54 -11.76 16.14
CA ALA A 255 -13.93 -10.54 16.65
C ALA A 255 -12.58 -10.84 17.31
N LEU A 256 -11.51 -10.29 16.75
CA LEU A 256 -10.17 -10.36 17.34
C LEU A 256 -9.95 -9.16 18.28
N SER A 257 -9.57 -9.42 19.52
CA SER A 257 -9.30 -8.38 20.52
C SER A 257 -7.81 -8.23 20.82
N HIS A 258 -7.39 -7.06 21.30
CA HIS A 258 -5.99 -6.84 21.70
C HIS A 258 -5.61 -7.62 22.98
N ALA A 259 -6.57 -8.06 23.81
CA ALA A 259 -6.30 -8.77 25.05
C ALA A 259 -6.27 -10.30 24.85
N ASP A 260 -7.24 -10.83 24.11
CA ASP A 260 -7.42 -12.26 23.85
C ASP A 260 -7.47 -12.53 22.34
N HIS A 261 -6.41 -13.15 21.86
CA HIS A 261 -6.41 -13.84 20.57
C HIS A 261 -5.31 -14.92 20.63
N GLY A 262 -5.71 -16.17 20.90
CA GLY A 262 -4.84 -17.35 20.66
C GLY A 262 -4.57 -17.60 19.17
N TRP A 263 -5.15 -16.76 18.32
CA TRP A 263 -5.11 -16.82 16.87
C TRP A 263 -3.85 -16.14 16.34
N ARG A 264 -2.90 -16.92 15.82
CA ARG A 264 -1.86 -16.40 14.94
C ARG A 264 -2.44 -16.28 13.55
N TRP A 265 -2.63 -15.05 13.11
CA TRP A 265 -2.96 -14.78 11.72
C TRP A 265 -1.75 -14.11 11.07
N THR A 266 -1.31 -14.75 10.00
CA THR A 266 -0.21 -14.23 9.20
C THR A 266 -0.85 -13.67 7.94
N LEU A 267 -0.42 -12.48 7.55
CA LEU A 267 -0.56 -12.09 6.16
C LEU A 267 0.08 -13.20 5.31
N GLN A 268 -0.50 -13.53 4.16
CA GLN A 268 0.10 -14.39 3.12
C GLN A 268 1.62 -14.52 3.28
N SER A 269 2.08 -15.70 3.72
CA SER A 269 3.30 -15.87 4.53
C SER A 269 4.60 -15.32 3.93
N ALA A 270 5.63 -15.21 4.78
CA ALA A 270 7.01 -14.87 4.43
C ALA A 270 7.73 -15.86 3.50
N GLU A 271 7.16 -17.05 3.28
CA GLU A 271 7.71 -18.10 2.43
C GLU A 271 7.34 -17.85 0.96
N ALA A 272 8.15 -18.37 0.03
CA ALA A 272 7.78 -18.40 -1.39
C ALA A 272 6.40 -19.06 -1.50
N ARG A 273 5.38 -18.29 -1.91
CA ARG A 273 4.02 -18.80 -1.99
C ARG A 273 3.41 -18.59 -3.35
N GLU A 274 2.64 -19.61 -3.68
CA GLU A 274 1.73 -19.64 -4.79
C GLU A 274 0.71 -18.50 -4.69
N LEU A 275 0.54 -17.75 -5.77
CA LEU A 275 -0.37 -16.62 -5.86
C LEU A 275 -1.02 -16.62 -7.23
N VAL A 276 -2.35 -16.57 -7.26
CA VAL A 276 -3.10 -16.37 -8.50
C VAL A 276 -3.59 -14.94 -8.56
N ILE A 277 -3.19 -14.24 -9.61
CA ILE A 277 -3.72 -12.92 -9.96
C ILE A 277 -4.70 -13.07 -11.12
N VAL A 278 -5.83 -12.39 -11.02
CA VAL A 278 -6.87 -12.32 -12.03
C VAL A 278 -7.14 -10.85 -12.36
N ASP A 279 -7.02 -10.48 -13.63
CA ASP A 279 -7.43 -9.18 -14.14
C ASP A 279 -8.70 -9.36 -14.99
N ILE A 280 -9.82 -8.82 -14.53
CA ILE A 280 -11.08 -8.80 -15.26
C ILE A 280 -11.25 -7.43 -15.91
N GLY A 281 -10.65 -7.29 -17.10
CA GLY A 281 -10.81 -6.12 -17.96
C GLY A 281 -12.15 -6.08 -18.69
N ASN A 282 -12.35 -5.12 -19.59
CA ASN A 282 -13.62 -5.00 -20.34
C ASN A 282 -13.82 -6.07 -21.42
N THR A 283 -12.73 -6.58 -21.99
CA THR A 283 -12.77 -7.48 -23.16
C THR A 283 -12.43 -8.93 -22.80
N ALA A 284 -11.53 -9.12 -21.83
CA ALA A 284 -11.03 -10.44 -21.46
C ALA A 284 -10.70 -10.50 -19.97
N THR A 285 -10.70 -11.72 -19.43
CA THR A 285 -10.16 -12.05 -18.12
C THR A 285 -8.79 -12.69 -18.29
N LYS A 286 -7.78 -12.18 -17.61
CA LYS A 286 -6.41 -12.72 -17.65
C LYS A 286 -6.05 -13.33 -16.31
N PHE A 287 -5.22 -14.38 -16.33
CA PHE A 287 -4.75 -15.05 -15.12
C PHE A 287 -3.22 -15.16 -15.13
N ALA A 288 -2.65 -15.00 -13.95
CA ALA A 288 -1.22 -15.19 -13.72
C ALA A 288 -1.02 -16.00 -12.44
N TYR A 289 -0.37 -17.15 -12.56
CA TYR A 289 0.01 -17.97 -11.42
C TYR A 289 1.50 -17.81 -11.14
N TYR A 290 1.83 -17.30 -9.96
CA TYR A 290 3.17 -17.16 -9.44
C TYR A 290 3.44 -18.31 -8.50
N GLN A 291 4.47 -19.12 -8.75
CA GLN A 291 4.88 -20.17 -7.80
C GLN A 291 5.57 -19.56 -6.57
N ASP A 292 6.25 -18.43 -6.78
CA ASP A 292 6.71 -17.53 -5.72
C ASP A 292 6.16 -16.13 -6.02
N ALA A 293 5.26 -15.64 -5.17
CA ALA A 293 4.65 -14.32 -5.29
C ALA A 293 5.67 -13.16 -5.38
N ARG A 294 6.90 -13.35 -4.90
CA ARG A 294 7.97 -12.35 -4.99
C ARG A 294 8.75 -12.41 -6.30
N SER A 295 8.64 -13.51 -7.04
CA SER A 295 9.28 -13.67 -8.33
C SER A 295 8.62 -12.80 -9.39
N GLU A 296 9.42 -12.35 -10.35
CA GLU A 296 8.91 -11.72 -11.57
C GLU A 296 8.32 -12.75 -12.53
N SER A 297 8.71 -14.02 -12.41
CA SER A 297 8.25 -15.11 -13.25
C SER A 297 6.86 -15.60 -12.86
N ALA A 298 5.95 -15.62 -13.83
CA ALA A 298 4.60 -16.15 -13.70
C ALA A 298 4.27 -17.11 -14.84
N HIS A 299 3.33 -18.02 -14.58
CA HIS A 299 2.66 -18.80 -15.60
C HIS A 299 1.40 -18.07 -16.03
N TRP A 300 1.33 -17.72 -17.30
CA TRP A 300 0.24 -16.97 -17.88
C TRP A 300 -0.76 -17.91 -18.53
N ILE A 301 -2.04 -17.70 -18.23
CA ILE A 301 -3.12 -18.33 -19.00
C ILE A 301 -3.51 -17.36 -20.11
N ALA A 302 -3.74 -17.89 -21.31
CA ALA A 302 -4.21 -17.10 -22.44
C ALA A 302 -5.44 -16.26 -22.04
N PRO A 303 -5.52 -14.98 -22.45
CA PRO A 303 -6.66 -14.14 -22.11
C PRO A 303 -7.98 -14.81 -22.49
N VAL A 304 -8.92 -14.85 -21.54
CA VAL A 304 -10.23 -15.48 -21.69
C VAL A 304 -11.23 -14.43 -22.19
N PRO A 305 -11.65 -14.47 -23.45
CA PRO A 305 -12.61 -13.51 -24.00
C PRO A 305 -13.95 -13.57 -23.26
N HIS A 306 -14.64 -12.43 -23.16
CA HIS A 306 -15.90 -12.35 -22.43
C HIS A 306 -17.12 -12.83 -23.22
N ASP A 307 -17.02 -12.94 -24.54
CA ASP A 307 -18.05 -13.48 -25.45
C ASP A 307 -18.28 -14.99 -25.24
N GLY A 308 -17.26 -15.73 -24.80
CA GLY A 308 -17.33 -17.15 -24.47
C GLY A 308 -18.08 -17.50 -23.17
N GLY A 309 -18.76 -16.54 -22.53
CA GLY A 309 -19.67 -16.78 -21.39
C GLY A 309 -19.03 -17.49 -20.20
N GLU A 310 -19.81 -18.30 -19.47
CA GLU A 310 -19.37 -19.10 -18.31
C GLU A 310 -18.37 -20.20 -18.71
N THR A 311 -18.62 -20.88 -19.84
CA THR A 311 -17.85 -22.05 -20.28
C THR A 311 -16.36 -21.74 -20.43
N SER A 312 -16.04 -20.61 -21.06
CA SER A 312 -14.65 -20.14 -21.23
C SER A 312 -13.95 -19.88 -19.88
N LEU A 313 -14.66 -19.29 -18.93
CA LEU A 313 -14.13 -18.99 -17.60
C LEU A 313 -13.91 -20.26 -16.78
N ARG A 314 -14.85 -21.20 -16.85
CA ARG A 314 -14.73 -22.52 -16.21
C ARG A 314 -13.53 -23.30 -16.75
N GLN A 315 -13.31 -23.29 -18.07
CA GLN A 315 -12.14 -23.94 -18.67
C GLN A 315 -10.83 -23.35 -18.16
N ALA A 316 -10.74 -22.02 -18.04
CA ALA A 316 -9.55 -21.38 -17.49
C ALA A 316 -9.30 -21.73 -16.02
N LEU A 317 -10.36 -21.83 -15.20
CA LEU A 317 -10.24 -22.30 -13.82
C LEU A 317 -9.77 -23.76 -13.74
N VAL A 318 -10.24 -24.63 -14.63
CA VAL A 318 -9.76 -26.04 -14.71
C VAL A 318 -8.29 -26.10 -15.12
N GLN A 319 -7.86 -25.30 -16.11
CA GLN A 319 -6.45 -25.20 -16.50
C GLN A 319 -5.59 -24.72 -15.32
N LEU A 320 -6.08 -23.72 -14.59
CA LEU A 320 -5.41 -23.23 -13.39
C LEU A 320 -5.37 -24.30 -12.29
N ALA A 321 -6.45 -25.06 -12.09
CA ALA A 321 -6.53 -26.14 -11.10
C ALA A 321 -5.52 -27.25 -11.38
N HIS A 322 -5.35 -27.64 -12.65
CA HIS A 322 -4.29 -28.55 -13.03
C HIS A 322 -2.89 -27.98 -12.75
N ARG A 323 -2.72 -26.66 -12.86
CA ARG A 323 -1.42 -26.02 -12.63
C ARG A 323 -1.02 -25.97 -11.16
N VAL A 324 -1.97 -25.77 -10.26
CA VAL A 324 -1.77 -25.75 -8.80
C VAL A 324 -2.02 -27.13 -8.16
N GLU A 325 -1.99 -28.20 -8.97
CA GLU A 325 -2.18 -29.60 -8.53
C GLU A 325 -3.47 -29.82 -7.71
N GLY A 326 -4.53 -29.06 -8.01
CA GLY A 326 -5.80 -29.12 -7.30
C GLY A 326 -5.81 -28.47 -5.92
N GLN A 327 -4.71 -27.86 -5.47
CA GLN A 327 -4.67 -27.12 -4.22
C GLN A 327 -5.54 -25.87 -4.30
N ALA A 328 -6.24 -25.54 -3.21
CA ALA A 328 -6.97 -24.29 -3.11
C ALA A 328 -6.00 -23.11 -2.98
N VAL A 329 -5.85 -22.35 -4.07
CA VAL A 329 -5.06 -21.12 -4.10
C VAL A 329 -6.00 -19.93 -4.24
N PRO A 330 -5.90 -18.92 -3.37
CA PRO A 330 -6.70 -17.70 -3.48
C PRO A 330 -6.53 -16.96 -4.80
N LEU A 331 -7.65 -16.47 -5.33
CA LEU A 331 -7.70 -15.71 -6.59
C LEU A 331 -7.79 -14.23 -6.26
N HIS A 332 -6.70 -13.50 -6.52
CA HIS A 332 -6.63 -12.06 -6.32
C HIS A 332 -7.11 -11.32 -7.56
N VAL A 333 -8.30 -10.74 -7.45
CA VAL A 333 -9.05 -10.18 -8.56
C VAL A 333 -8.97 -8.67 -8.56
N THR A 334 -8.42 -8.12 -9.63
CA THR A 334 -8.71 -6.75 -10.06
C THR A 334 -9.82 -6.81 -11.10
N SER A 335 -10.83 -5.94 -11.00
CA SER A 335 -11.98 -6.00 -11.90
C SER A 335 -12.63 -4.65 -12.14
N VAL A 336 -12.95 -4.42 -13.41
CA VAL A 336 -13.84 -3.33 -13.85
C VAL A 336 -15.22 -3.84 -14.28
N ARG A 337 -15.51 -5.15 -14.14
CA ARG A 337 -16.76 -5.80 -14.56
C ARG A 337 -17.41 -6.59 -13.40
N PRO A 338 -18.30 -5.97 -12.61
CA PRO A 338 -18.90 -6.60 -11.43
C PRO A 338 -19.60 -7.94 -11.70
N GLU A 339 -20.36 -8.04 -12.81
CA GLU A 339 -21.08 -9.27 -13.15
C GLU A 339 -20.13 -10.44 -13.46
N ARG A 340 -18.99 -10.17 -14.11
CA ARG A 340 -17.97 -11.19 -14.37
C ARG A 340 -17.22 -11.57 -13.09
N THR A 341 -17.03 -10.63 -12.15
CA THR A 341 -16.51 -10.93 -10.80
C THR A 341 -17.44 -11.88 -10.05
N LYS A 342 -18.76 -11.63 -10.05
CA LYS A 342 -19.74 -12.51 -9.41
C LYS A 342 -19.70 -13.92 -9.99
N LEU A 343 -19.64 -14.02 -11.33
CA LEU A 343 -19.51 -15.31 -12.00
C LEU A 343 -18.23 -16.05 -11.61
N LEU A 344 -17.09 -15.36 -11.56
CA LEU A 344 -15.83 -15.94 -11.10
C LEU A 344 -15.94 -16.44 -9.66
N MET A 345 -16.54 -15.66 -8.76
CA MET A 345 -16.76 -16.04 -7.36
C MET A 345 -17.61 -17.30 -7.23
N GLN A 346 -18.71 -17.40 -7.99
CA GLN A 346 -19.57 -18.59 -8.00
C GLN A 346 -18.81 -19.84 -8.46
N LEU A 347 -18.06 -19.74 -9.56
CA LEU A 347 -17.30 -20.86 -10.11
C LEU A 347 -16.14 -21.28 -9.20
N ALA A 348 -15.39 -20.32 -8.67
CA ALA A 348 -14.27 -20.57 -7.77
C ALA A 348 -14.76 -21.17 -6.44
N SER A 349 -15.88 -20.69 -5.89
CA SER A 349 -16.50 -21.26 -4.70
C SER A 349 -16.86 -22.73 -4.89
N ALA A 350 -17.34 -23.13 -6.08
CA ALA A 350 -17.64 -24.53 -6.38
C ALA A 350 -16.38 -25.43 -6.42
N LEU A 351 -15.19 -24.84 -6.56
CA LEU A 351 -13.90 -25.51 -6.50
C LEU A 351 -13.25 -25.43 -5.11
N GLY A 352 -13.90 -24.79 -4.12
CA GLY A 352 -13.30 -24.49 -2.82
C GLY A 352 -12.20 -23.43 -2.88
N TRP A 353 -12.18 -22.63 -3.94
CA TRP A 353 -11.15 -21.62 -4.19
C TRP A 353 -11.66 -20.24 -3.78
N PRO A 354 -11.04 -19.59 -2.78
CA PRO A 354 -11.51 -18.31 -2.30
C PRO A 354 -11.12 -17.19 -3.28
N VAL A 355 -11.96 -16.15 -3.34
CA VAL A 355 -11.81 -15.04 -4.26
C VAL A 355 -11.68 -13.73 -3.50
N VAL A 356 -10.65 -12.98 -3.88
CA VAL A 356 -10.11 -11.83 -3.17
C VAL A 356 -10.17 -10.63 -4.08
N VAL A 357 -11.16 -9.75 -3.91
CA VAL A 357 -11.23 -8.55 -4.75
C VAL A 357 -10.24 -7.52 -4.22
N VAL A 358 -9.16 -7.29 -4.96
CA VAL A 358 -8.11 -6.33 -4.60
C VAL A 358 -8.69 -4.91 -4.59
N GLY A 359 -8.73 -4.30 -3.41
CA GLY A 359 -9.27 -2.95 -3.22
C GLY A 359 -8.40 -1.82 -3.78
N LYS A 360 -9.03 -0.68 -4.09
CA LYS A 360 -8.33 0.60 -4.34
C LYS A 360 -7.76 1.12 -3.03
N ARG A 361 -6.44 1.21 -2.91
CA ARG A 361 -5.81 1.69 -1.69
C ARG A 361 -5.68 3.21 -1.67
N PRO A 362 -5.85 3.87 -0.50
CA PRO A 362 -5.50 5.27 -0.32
C PRO A 362 -3.98 5.43 -0.41
N LEU A 363 -3.42 5.50 -1.62
CA LEU A 363 -2.07 6.01 -1.81
C LEU A 363 -2.17 7.55 -1.75
N ARG A 364 -2.14 8.13 -0.54
CA ARG A 364 -1.94 9.58 -0.45
C ARG A 364 -0.46 9.85 -0.69
N ARG A 365 -0.10 10.19 -1.92
CA ARG A 365 1.11 10.98 -2.21
C ARG A 365 0.64 12.17 -3.05
N ARG A 366 0.64 13.34 -2.42
CA ARG A 366 0.04 14.59 -2.93
C ARG A 366 0.60 14.94 -4.30
N GLY A 367 -0.27 14.97 -5.32
CA GLY A 367 -0.17 15.84 -6.49
C GLY A 367 -1.42 16.73 -6.58
N ASP A 368 -1.44 17.69 -7.50
CA ASP A 368 -2.35 18.86 -7.60
C ASP A 368 -3.86 18.52 -7.68
N GLY A 369 -4.44 17.99 -6.59
CA GLY A 369 -5.89 17.90 -6.37
C GLY A 369 -6.56 16.52 -6.55
N TYR A 370 -5.83 15.42 -6.75
CA TYR A 370 -6.41 14.07 -6.94
C TYR A 370 -5.71 12.99 -6.10
N LEU A 371 -6.44 11.98 -5.61
CA LEU A 371 -5.87 10.81 -4.91
C LEU A 371 -5.86 9.59 -5.84
N LEU A 372 -4.80 8.76 -5.79
CA LEU A 372 -4.71 7.53 -6.59
C LEU A 372 -5.87 6.56 -6.31
N LYS A 373 -6.46 6.57 -5.11
CA LYS A 373 -7.65 5.78 -4.78
C LYS A 373 -8.89 6.17 -5.59
N ASP A 374 -8.91 7.39 -6.10
CA ASP A 374 -10.00 7.94 -6.90
C ASP A 374 -9.83 7.55 -8.39
N LEU A 375 -8.73 6.88 -8.76
CA LEU A 375 -8.53 6.29 -10.09
C LEU A 375 -9.23 4.93 -10.21
N GLY A 376 -9.41 4.46 -11.44
CA GLY A 376 -9.83 3.08 -11.73
C GLY A 376 -8.81 2.06 -11.21
N ILE A 377 -9.26 0.86 -10.85
CA ILE A 377 -8.38 -0.21 -10.34
C ILE A 377 -7.38 -0.68 -11.40
N ASP A 378 -7.78 -0.65 -12.66
CA ASP A 378 -6.97 -0.93 -13.86
C ASP A 378 -5.82 0.08 -14.02
N ARG A 379 -6.12 1.38 -13.88
CA ARG A 379 -5.12 2.46 -13.91
C ARG A 379 -4.16 2.36 -12.74
N LEU A 380 -4.71 2.10 -11.54
CA LEU A 380 -3.92 1.90 -10.33
C LEU A 380 -2.96 0.71 -10.50
N ALA A 381 -3.45 -0.42 -11.00
CA ALA A 381 -2.62 -1.58 -11.29
C ALA A 381 -1.55 -1.27 -12.34
N ALA A 382 -1.86 -0.56 -13.43
CA ALA A 382 -0.85 -0.17 -14.41
C ALA A 382 0.28 0.69 -13.79
N ILE A 383 -0.08 1.65 -12.92
CA ILE A 383 0.88 2.51 -12.22
C ILE A 383 1.76 1.71 -11.26
N GLU A 384 1.15 0.85 -10.45
CA GLU A 384 1.86 -0.02 -9.50
C GLU A 384 2.80 -1.00 -10.22
N GLY A 385 2.38 -1.52 -11.38
CA GLY A 385 3.21 -2.35 -12.24
C GLY A 385 4.42 -1.59 -12.78
N TRP A 386 4.25 -0.32 -13.17
CA TRP A 386 5.35 0.53 -13.62
C TRP A 386 6.34 0.80 -12.48
N LEU A 387 5.84 1.25 -11.33
CA LEU A 387 6.66 1.50 -10.15
C LEU A 387 7.46 0.24 -9.78
N ALA A 388 6.81 -0.93 -9.71
CA ALA A 388 7.46 -2.20 -9.39
C ALA A 388 8.57 -2.59 -10.37
N SER A 389 8.51 -2.07 -11.60
CA SER A 389 9.50 -2.33 -12.63
C SER A 389 10.67 -1.35 -12.69
N LEU A 390 10.69 -0.32 -11.84
CA LEU A 390 11.78 0.65 -11.77
C LEU A 390 13.05 0.02 -11.17
N SER A 391 14.20 0.33 -11.77
CA SER A 391 15.51 -0.10 -11.26
C SER A 391 15.92 0.70 -10.02
N ASP A 392 16.88 0.21 -9.25
CA ASP A 392 17.42 0.95 -8.10
C ASP A 392 18.05 2.28 -8.49
N ASN A 393 18.55 2.42 -9.73
CA ASN A 393 19.08 3.69 -10.23
C ASN A 393 17.95 4.71 -10.48
N ASP A 394 16.83 4.27 -11.04
CA ASP A 394 15.65 5.11 -11.26
C ASP A 394 15.10 5.63 -9.92
N ARG A 395 15.13 4.78 -8.89
CA ARG A 395 14.61 5.09 -7.55
C ARG A 395 15.40 6.16 -6.80
N ARG A 396 16.69 6.35 -7.11
CA ARG A 396 17.54 7.36 -6.43
C ARG A 396 17.16 8.80 -6.78
N HIS A 397 16.47 9.00 -7.90
CA HIS A 397 16.22 10.33 -8.45
C HIS A 397 14.77 10.76 -8.19
N GLN A 398 14.56 11.38 -7.04
CA GLN A 398 13.23 11.64 -6.48
C GLN A 398 12.32 12.55 -7.32
N ASP A 399 12.91 13.36 -8.20
CA ASP A 399 12.21 14.31 -9.07
C ASP A 399 11.84 13.72 -10.43
N HIS A 400 12.19 12.46 -10.69
CA HIS A 400 11.91 11.80 -11.96
C HIS A 400 10.47 11.30 -12.06
N TYR A 401 9.97 11.22 -13.29
CA TYR A 401 8.63 10.73 -13.60
C TYR A 401 8.62 9.81 -14.81
N GLY A 402 7.55 9.04 -14.94
CA GLY A 402 7.23 8.23 -16.11
C GLY A 402 5.80 8.50 -16.58
N ILE A 403 5.53 8.06 -17.80
CA ILE A 403 4.18 8.10 -18.38
C ILE A 403 3.73 6.67 -18.65
N VAL A 404 2.67 6.25 -17.98
CA VAL A 404 2.07 4.92 -18.08
C VAL A 404 0.87 4.99 -19.03
N VAL A 405 0.90 4.19 -20.10
CA VAL A 405 -0.13 4.16 -21.13
C VAL A 405 -0.77 2.77 -21.13
N ALA A 406 -2.05 2.66 -20.80
CA ALA A 406 -2.81 1.40 -20.91
C ALA A 406 -3.71 1.45 -22.15
N ALA A 407 -3.29 0.81 -23.23
CA ALA A 407 -3.97 0.73 -24.52
C ALA A 407 -5.06 -0.35 -24.53
N GLY A 408 -6.18 -0.09 -23.85
CA GLY A 408 -7.35 -0.96 -23.80
C GLY A 408 -8.52 -0.47 -24.67
N THR A 409 -9.74 -0.89 -24.31
CA THR A 409 -11.00 -0.38 -24.90
C THR A 409 -11.07 1.15 -24.82
N ALA A 410 -10.70 1.69 -23.65
CA ALA A 410 -10.27 3.08 -23.50
C ALA A 410 -8.75 3.07 -23.32
N THR A 411 -8.07 4.08 -23.87
CA THR A 411 -6.65 4.29 -23.60
C THR A 411 -6.49 5.27 -22.46
N THR A 412 -5.81 4.87 -21.40
CA THR A 412 -5.47 5.77 -20.29
C THR A 412 -4.00 6.18 -20.40
N VAL A 413 -3.72 7.44 -20.07
CA VAL A 413 -2.37 8.00 -20.01
C VAL A 413 -2.21 8.60 -18.62
N ASP A 414 -1.25 8.11 -17.85
CA ASP A 414 -1.05 8.50 -16.46
C ASP A 414 0.39 8.92 -16.24
N ALA A 415 0.61 10.17 -15.86
CA ALA A 415 1.93 10.67 -15.49
C ALA A 415 2.12 10.51 -13.99
N VAL A 416 3.20 9.84 -13.59
CA VAL A 416 3.46 9.50 -12.19
C VAL A 416 4.95 9.68 -11.89
N THR A 417 5.28 10.23 -10.73
CA THR A 417 6.68 10.30 -10.26
C THR A 417 7.17 8.92 -9.82
N VAL A 418 8.49 8.73 -9.73
CA VAL A 418 9.08 7.49 -9.15
C VAL A 418 8.69 7.29 -7.69
N ARG A 419 8.19 8.34 -7.02
CA ARG A 419 7.59 8.29 -5.69
C ARG A 419 6.10 7.95 -5.73
N GLY A 420 5.49 7.61 -6.86
CA GLY A 420 4.07 7.30 -6.91
C GLY A 420 3.15 8.52 -6.70
N GLN A 421 3.65 9.75 -6.90
CA GLN A 421 2.78 10.94 -6.97
C GLN A 421 2.15 11.01 -8.36
N HIS A 422 0.83 11.04 -8.41
CA HIS A 422 0.08 11.23 -9.66
C HIS A 422 0.15 12.70 -10.09
N LEU A 423 0.63 12.94 -11.31
CA LEU A 423 0.80 14.27 -11.90
C LEU A 423 -0.36 14.64 -12.85
N GLY A 424 -1.36 13.76 -12.96
CA GLY A 424 -2.48 13.90 -13.88
C GLY A 424 -2.42 12.90 -15.04
N GLY A 425 -3.40 12.96 -15.92
CA GLY A 425 -3.54 12.01 -17.00
C GLY A 425 -4.69 12.31 -17.95
N LEU A 426 -4.84 11.45 -18.97
CA LEU A 426 -5.88 11.51 -19.99
C LEU A 426 -6.62 10.17 -20.09
N ILE A 427 -7.89 10.22 -20.51
CA ILE A 427 -8.65 9.05 -20.97
C ILE A 427 -9.05 9.35 -22.42
N LEU A 428 -8.70 8.45 -23.32
CA LEU A 428 -8.92 8.57 -24.77
C LEU A 428 -9.70 7.34 -25.26
N PRO A 429 -10.41 7.43 -26.39
CA PRO A 429 -10.88 6.24 -27.09
C PRO A 429 -9.71 5.29 -27.40
N GLY A 430 -9.88 3.99 -27.19
CA GLY A 430 -8.92 3.00 -27.66
C GLY A 430 -8.92 2.91 -29.20
N LEU A 431 -7.83 2.41 -29.79
CA LEU A 431 -7.67 2.39 -31.26
C LEU A 431 -8.84 1.70 -31.97
N LYS A 432 -9.23 0.50 -31.50
CA LYS A 432 -10.37 -0.25 -32.07
C LYS A 432 -11.68 0.52 -31.94
N LEU A 433 -11.89 1.20 -30.80
CA LEU A 433 -13.09 2.01 -30.58
C LEU A 433 -13.11 3.21 -31.53
N ALA A 434 -11.99 3.93 -31.68
CA ALA A 434 -11.89 5.09 -32.57
C ALA A 434 -12.18 4.71 -34.03
N LEU A 435 -11.58 3.64 -34.53
CA LEU A 435 -11.81 3.16 -35.90
C LEU A 435 -13.25 2.69 -36.13
N ARG A 436 -13.79 1.93 -35.18
CA ARG A 436 -15.19 1.48 -35.24
C ARG A 436 -16.16 2.65 -35.23
N SER A 437 -15.92 3.66 -34.38
CA SER A 437 -16.75 4.87 -34.35
C SER A 437 -16.70 5.64 -35.67
N LEU A 438 -15.54 5.71 -36.33
CA LEU A 438 -15.43 6.32 -37.67
C LEU A 438 -16.23 5.54 -38.71
N HIS A 439 -16.12 4.20 -38.72
CA HIS A 439 -16.90 3.35 -39.63
C HIS A 439 -18.41 3.49 -39.40
N GLU A 440 -18.85 3.43 -38.14
CA GLU A 440 -20.28 3.49 -37.78
C GLU A 440 -20.88 4.89 -38.04
N ALA A 441 -20.09 5.95 -37.88
CA ALA A 441 -20.57 7.32 -38.05
C ALA A 441 -20.44 7.87 -39.49
N ALA A 442 -19.58 7.30 -40.33
CA ALA A 442 -19.30 7.79 -41.67
C ALA A 442 -19.69 6.77 -42.76
N SER A 443 -20.53 7.18 -43.70
CA SER A 443 -21.22 6.28 -44.64
C SER A 443 -20.36 5.46 -45.59
N LEU A 444 -19.08 5.80 -45.78
CA LEU A 444 -18.19 5.17 -46.78
C LEU A 444 -16.84 4.71 -46.20
N LEU A 445 -16.61 4.86 -44.88
CA LEU A 445 -15.35 4.41 -44.29
C LEU A 445 -15.38 2.89 -44.09
N PRO A 446 -14.29 2.16 -44.40
CA PRO A 446 -14.24 0.71 -44.25
C PRO A 446 -14.24 0.29 -42.78
N ASP A 447 -14.80 -0.89 -42.50
CA ASP A 447 -14.54 -1.56 -41.23
C ASP A 447 -13.11 -2.12 -41.23
N ILE A 448 -12.35 -1.80 -40.18
CA ILE A 448 -10.93 -2.12 -40.08
C ILE A 448 -10.74 -3.15 -38.97
N ASN A 449 -10.40 -4.37 -39.37
CA ASN A 449 -9.97 -5.39 -38.44
C ASN A 449 -8.46 -5.27 -38.17
N LEU A 450 -8.10 -4.50 -37.14
CA LEU A 450 -6.72 -4.27 -36.74
C LEU A 450 -5.88 -5.56 -36.58
N GLU A 451 -6.49 -6.68 -36.18
CA GLU A 451 -5.83 -8.00 -36.02
C GLU A 451 -5.23 -8.54 -37.32
N LEU A 452 -5.84 -8.21 -38.46
CA LEU A 452 -5.38 -8.63 -39.78
C LEU A 452 -4.44 -7.60 -40.43
N GLU A 453 -4.46 -6.36 -39.95
CA GLU A 453 -3.90 -5.21 -40.67
C GLU A 453 -2.58 -4.71 -40.08
N LEU A 454 -2.40 -4.85 -38.77
CA LEU A 454 -1.17 -4.49 -38.07
C LEU A 454 -0.33 -5.76 -37.85
N SER A 455 0.53 -6.08 -38.82
CA SER A 455 1.65 -7.00 -38.54
C SER A 455 2.62 -6.35 -37.55
N ALA A 456 3.51 -7.15 -36.94
CA ALA A 456 4.51 -6.67 -35.99
C ALA A 456 5.45 -5.56 -36.57
N ASP A 457 5.45 -5.38 -37.89
CA ASP A 457 6.27 -4.40 -38.61
C ASP A 457 5.54 -3.09 -39.01
N ALA A 458 4.23 -2.96 -38.70
CA ALA A 458 3.45 -1.77 -39.01
C ALA A 458 3.31 -0.85 -37.77
N PRO A 459 3.71 0.45 -37.79
CA PRO A 459 4.21 1.28 -38.89
C PRO A 459 5.57 1.97 -38.59
N ARG A 460 6.61 1.63 -39.35
CA ARG A 460 7.79 2.53 -39.52
C ARG A 460 7.58 3.60 -40.60
N GLN A 461 6.39 3.69 -41.21
CA GLN A 461 6.20 4.43 -42.46
C GLN A 461 5.10 5.49 -42.36
N GLY A 462 5.52 6.76 -42.48
CA GLY A 462 4.80 7.86 -43.13
C GLY A 462 3.35 8.16 -42.71
N LEU A 463 2.73 9.02 -43.52
CA LEU A 463 1.28 9.25 -43.52
C LEU A 463 0.61 8.15 -44.35
N GLY A 464 -0.63 7.80 -44.02
CA GLY A 464 -1.40 6.83 -44.82
C GLY A 464 -1.59 7.28 -46.26
N HIS A 465 -1.51 6.34 -47.21
CA HIS A 465 -1.60 6.59 -48.65
C HIS A 465 -2.93 6.14 -49.27
N ASP A 466 -3.79 5.50 -48.49
CA ASP A 466 -5.16 5.14 -48.84
C ASP A 466 -6.08 5.33 -47.62
N THR A 467 -7.40 5.20 -47.80
CA THR A 467 -8.38 5.44 -46.73
C THR A 467 -8.12 4.58 -45.49
N ARG A 468 -7.75 3.31 -45.68
CA ARG A 468 -7.56 2.32 -44.61
C ARG A 468 -6.31 2.64 -43.79
N SER A 469 -5.18 2.81 -44.46
CA SER A 469 -3.90 3.21 -43.84
C SER A 469 -3.97 4.60 -43.22
N ALA A 470 -4.72 5.55 -43.80
CA ALA A 470 -4.96 6.86 -43.22
C ALA A 470 -5.74 6.79 -41.91
N MET A 471 -6.78 5.97 -41.84
CA MET A 471 -7.54 5.75 -40.60
C MET A 471 -6.68 5.12 -39.50
N ILE A 472 -5.89 4.08 -39.82
CA ILE A 472 -4.98 3.42 -38.87
C ILE A 472 -3.91 4.40 -38.37
N CYS A 473 -3.26 5.11 -39.31
CA CYS A 473 -2.26 6.13 -39.00
C CYS A 473 -2.85 7.20 -38.08
N ALA A 474 -4.02 7.75 -38.40
CA ALA A 474 -4.70 8.73 -37.57
C ALA A 474 -5.00 8.21 -36.16
N ALA A 475 -5.50 6.99 -36.02
CA ALA A 475 -5.80 6.40 -34.70
C ALA A 475 -4.54 6.27 -33.82
N ILE A 476 -3.41 5.84 -34.41
CA ILE A 476 -2.12 5.75 -33.70
C ILE A 476 -1.59 7.16 -33.34
N GLU A 477 -1.59 8.08 -34.30
CA GLU A 477 -1.08 9.45 -34.12
C GLU A 477 -1.91 10.27 -33.13
N MET A 478 -3.22 10.04 -33.05
CA MET A 478 -4.09 10.67 -32.05
C MET A 478 -3.63 10.33 -30.63
N THR A 479 -3.41 9.05 -30.35
CA THR A 479 -2.92 8.61 -29.04
C THR A 479 -1.48 9.07 -28.81
N ALA A 480 -0.58 8.88 -29.79
CA ALA A 480 0.82 9.24 -29.64
C ALA A 480 1.02 10.75 -29.46
N GLY A 481 0.27 11.57 -30.20
CA GLY A 481 0.24 13.02 -30.08
C GLY A 481 -0.26 13.48 -28.71
N ALA A 482 -1.30 12.85 -28.17
CA ALA A 482 -1.81 13.15 -26.83
C ALA A 482 -0.79 12.83 -25.73
N VAL A 483 -0.11 11.68 -25.82
CA VAL A 483 0.97 11.30 -24.89
C VAL A 483 2.15 12.28 -24.98
N ASN A 484 2.56 12.64 -26.21
CA ASN A 484 3.61 13.62 -26.44
C ASN A 484 3.23 15.01 -25.89
N GLU A 485 1.96 15.40 -25.95
CA GLU A 485 1.48 16.63 -25.34
C GLU A 485 1.53 16.59 -23.81
N VAL A 486 1.15 15.47 -23.18
CA VAL A 486 1.34 15.28 -21.73
C VAL A 486 2.81 15.45 -21.36
N ARG A 487 3.72 14.79 -22.09
CA ARG A 487 5.17 14.94 -21.90
C ARG A 487 5.61 16.40 -22.00
N ARG A 488 5.25 17.11 -23.07
CA ARG A 488 5.61 18.54 -23.28
C ARG A 488 5.07 19.45 -22.18
N ARG A 489 3.87 19.18 -21.65
CA ARG A 489 3.30 19.98 -20.55
C ARG A 489 4.10 19.80 -19.26
N LEU A 490 4.46 18.56 -18.93
CA LEU A 490 5.26 18.25 -17.75
C LEU A 490 6.66 18.87 -17.85
N GLU A 491 7.33 18.75 -19.00
CA GLU A 491 8.64 19.36 -19.29
C GLU A 491 8.62 20.90 -19.11
N ARG A 492 7.50 21.57 -19.44
CA ARG A 492 7.34 23.02 -19.25
C ARG A 492 7.06 23.41 -17.80
N GLN A 493 6.30 22.59 -17.08
CA GLN A 493 5.86 22.87 -15.71
C GLN A 493 6.96 22.61 -14.67
N GLN A 494 7.85 21.65 -14.93
CA GLN A 494 8.85 21.21 -13.96
C GLN A 494 10.27 21.55 -14.42
N ARG A 495 10.81 22.68 -13.94
CA ARG A 495 12.15 23.20 -14.31
C ARG A 495 13.35 22.29 -13.90
N ARG A 496 13.13 21.12 -13.28
CA ARG A 496 14.18 20.22 -12.74
C ARG A 496 13.86 18.71 -12.83
N SER A 497 12.77 18.31 -13.48
CA SER A 497 12.32 16.91 -13.48
C SER A 497 12.58 16.26 -14.83
N GLU A 498 13.37 15.18 -14.85
CA GLU A 498 13.68 14.43 -16.07
C GLU A 498 12.73 13.23 -16.25
N LEU A 499 12.38 12.94 -17.50
CA LEU A 499 11.65 11.73 -17.89
C LEU A 499 12.58 10.50 -17.86
N SER A 500 13.10 10.13 -16.70
CA SER A 500 13.92 8.92 -16.59
C SER A 500 13.08 7.65 -16.52
N GLY A 501 11.83 7.76 -16.06
CA GLY A 501 10.90 6.62 -15.94
C GLY A 501 10.41 6.09 -17.28
N GLY A 502 10.71 6.81 -18.36
CA GLY A 502 10.32 6.50 -19.72
C GLY A 502 8.81 6.58 -19.96
N ILE A 503 8.42 6.16 -21.16
CA ILE A 503 7.03 5.90 -21.52
C ILE A 503 6.85 4.38 -21.51
N VAL A 504 5.97 3.87 -20.67
CA VAL A 504 5.64 2.44 -20.61
C VAL A 504 4.23 2.23 -21.13
N VAL A 505 4.08 1.30 -22.06
CA VAL A 505 2.80 0.99 -22.69
C VAL A 505 2.40 -0.45 -22.38
N THR A 506 1.14 -0.68 -22.05
CA THR A 506 0.54 -2.00 -21.83
C THR A 506 -0.81 -2.10 -22.55
N GLY A 507 -1.44 -3.28 -22.56
CA GLY A 507 -2.69 -3.52 -23.27
C GLY A 507 -2.52 -3.76 -24.77
N GLY A 508 -3.60 -4.14 -25.46
CA GLY A 508 -3.62 -4.74 -26.80
C GLY A 508 -2.59 -4.18 -27.79
N TRP A 509 -2.95 -3.13 -28.53
CA TRP A 509 -2.10 -2.50 -29.57
C TRP A 509 -0.93 -1.66 -29.00
N GLY A 510 -0.50 -1.99 -27.77
CA GLY A 510 0.51 -1.25 -27.04
C GLY A 510 1.90 -1.34 -27.66
N GLN A 511 2.22 -2.41 -28.39
CA GLN A 511 3.51 -2.57 -29.06
C GLN A 511 3.73 -1.51 -30.15
N GLN A 512 2.72 -1.25 -30.98
CA GLN A 512 2.76 -0.23 -32.03
C GLN A 512 2.86 1.17 -31.42
N LEU A 513 2.09 1.43 -30.37
CA LEU A 513 2.15 2.70 -29.63
C LEU A 513 3.51 2.91 -28.96
N ALA A 514 4.07 1.89 -28.30
CA ALA A 514 5.39 1.95 -27.67
C ALA A 514 6.48 2.28 -28.70
N THR A 515 6.46 1.59 -29.84
CA THR A 515 7.38 1.84 -30.95
C THR A 515 7.27 3.28 -31.44
N ARG A 516 6.04 3.78 -31.63
CA ARG A 516 5.80 5.16 -32.09
C ARG A 516 6.25 6.22 -31.07
N LEU A 517 6.11 5.93 -29.78
CA LEU A 517 6.44 6.82 -28.68
C LEU A 517 7.92 6.78 -28.27
N GLY A 518 8.70 5.83 -28.79
CA GLY A 518 10.04 5.54 -28.27
C GLY A 518 10.01 5.04 -26.82
N GLY A 519 8.93 4.34 -26.44
CA GLY A 519 8.72 3.77 -25.12
C GLY A 519 8.95 2.26 -25.07
N SER A 520 8.71 1.65 -23.90
CA SER A 520 8.77 0.20 -23.70
C SER A 520 7.38 -0.41 -23.64
N TYR A 521 7.18 -1.56 -24.31
CA TYR A 521 5.94 -2.34 -24.20
C TYR A 521 6.05 -3.40 -23.10
N LYS A 522 5.08 -3.43 -22.19
CA LYS A 522 4.97 -4.39 -21.09
C LYS A 522 3.55 -4.99 -21.09
N PRO A 523 3.29 -6.12 -21.78
CA PRO A 523 1.93 -6.68 -21.91
C PRO A 523 1.30 -7.08 -20.57
N GLU A 524 2.14 -7.45 -19.60
CA GLU A 524 1.73 -7.97 -18.30
C GLU A 524 1.72 -6.93 -17.17
N LEU A 525 1.92 -5.64 -17.51
CA LEU A 525 2.06 -4.56 -16.53
C LEU A 525 0.91 -4.52 -15.51
N ILE A 526 -0.33 -4.67 -15.98
CA ILE A 526 -1.52 -4.65 -15.12
C ILE A 526 -1.51 -5.83 -14.14
N LEU A 527 -1.14 -7.03 -14.60
CA LEU A 527 -1.10 -8.21 -13.74
C LEU A 527 0.07 -8.14 -12.75
N SER A 528 1.23 -7.61 -13.16
CA SER A 528 2.34 -7.32 -12.25
C SER A 528 1.97 -6.28 -11.19
N GLY A 529 1.20 -5.26 -11.56
CA GLY A 529 0.71 -4.26 -10.62
C GLY A 529 -0.40 -4.75 -9.71
N ALA A 530 -1.31 -5.59 -10.23
CA ALA A 530 -2.30 -6.29 -9.41
C ALA A 530 -1.60 -7.22 -8.39
N ARG A 531 -0.49 -7.87 -8.77
CA ARG A 531 0.40 -8.59 -7.85
C ARG A 531 0.97 -7.67 -6.78
N ALA A 532 1.54 -6.54 -7.19
CA ALA A 532 2.09 -5.56 -6.25
C ALA A 532 1.01 -5.11 -5.25
N LEU A 533 -0.19 -4.75 -5.73
CA LEU A 533 -1.33 -4.39 -4.90
C LEU A 533 -1.70 -5.51 -3.93
N ALA A 534 -1.83 -6.75 -4.39
CA ALA A 534 -2.11 -7.91 -3.53
C ALA A 534 -1.06 -8.05 -2.40
N LEU A 535 0.22 -7.79 -2.71
CA LEU A 535 1.35 -7.95 -1.78
C LEU A 535 1.65 -6.76 -0.87
N GLY A 536 0.92 -5.66 -0.97
CA GLY A 536 1.17 -4.46 -0.14
C GLY A 536 1.34 -3.15 -0.88
N GLY A 537 1.30 -3.18 -2.22
CA GLY A 537 1.67 -2.08 -3.10
C GLY A 537 3.18 -2.07 -3.39
N TRP A 538 3.60 -1.11 -4.20
CA TRP A 538 4.99 -0.85 -4.52
C TRP A 538 5.81 -0.52 -3.27
N ARG A 539 7.04 -1.06 -3.23
CA ARG A 539 8.01 -0.97 -2.12
C ARG A 539 8.94 0.21 -2.30
#